data_AF-A0A949K961-F1
#
_entry.id   AF-A0A949K961-F1
#
_cell.length_a   1.000
_cell.length_b   1.000
_cell.length_c   1.000
_cell.angle_alpha   90.00
_cell.angle_beta   90.00
_cell.angle_gamma   90.00
#
_symmetry.space_group_name_H-M   'P 1'
#
loop_
_entity.id
_entity.type
_entity.pdbx_description
1 polymer ?
#
loop_
_entity_poly.entity_id
_entity_poly.type
_entity_poly.pdbx_seq_one_letter_code
_entity_poly.pdbx_strand_id
1 'polypeptide(L)'
;MLGAAGFADPLPWVWLAALCQLAGGLALIANRVVRWASLGLIAYVALVNGVLHGFWILDGEAASIQFQLFSKNLGIIAGLLAIGGAAGTWGMARKEVYYA
;
A
#
# COMPACT_ATOMS: atom_id res chain seq x y z
N MET A 1 -19.66 -2.83 6.59
CA MET A 1 -18.49 -3.43 5.91
C MET A 1 -17.59 -4.18 6.87
N LEU A 2 -17.02 -3.56 7.91
CA LEU A 2 -16.11 -4.26 8.84
C LEU A 2 -16.79 -5.40 9.62
N GLY A 3 -18.02 -5.20 10.12
CA GLY A 3 -18.79 -6.29 10.73
C GLY A 3 -19.14 -7.43 9.77
N ALA A 4 -19.31 -7.14 8.47
CA ALA A 4 -19.56 -8.16 7.45
C ALA A 4 -18.29 -8.95 7.06
N ALA A 5 -17.10 -8.35 7.27
CA ALA A 5 -15.81 -9.00 7.09
C ALA A 5 -15.35 -9.81 8.32
N GLY A 6 -16.22 -9.98 9.33
CA GLY A 6 -15.92 -10.76 10.54
C GLY A 6 -15.24 -9.98 11.67
N PHE A 7 -15.09 -8.66 11.55
CA PHE A 7 -14.54 -7.82 12.62
C PHE A 7 -15.65 -7.40 13.58
N ALA A 8 -15.87 -8.21 14.64
CA ALA A 8 -16.86 -7.94 15.68
C ALA A 8 -16.65 -6.57 16.35
N ASP A 9 -15.40 -6.23 16.67
CA ASP A 9 -14.99 -4.91 17.17
C ASP A 9 -14.02 -4.25 16.18
N PRO A 10 -14.48 -3.31 15.33
CA PRO A 10 -13.67 -2.75 14.25
C PRO A 10 -12.58 -1.77 14.71
N LEU A 11 -12.75 -1.13 15.87
CA LEU A 11 -11.87 -0.05 16.36
C LEU A 11 -10.39 -0.48 16.51
N PRO A 12 -10.04 -1.60 17.17
CA PRO A 12 -8.65 -2.05 17.29
C PRO A 12 -7.97 -2.29 15.92
N TRP A 13 -8.71 -2.83 14.96
CA TRP A 13 -8.19 -3.11 13.62
C TRP A 13 -7.90 -1.84 12.84
N VAL A 14 -8.74 -0.81 12.98
CA VAL A 14 -8.50 0.51 12.37
C VAL A 14 -7.24 1.16 12.95
N TRP A 15 -7.03 1.07 14.27
CA TRP A 15 -5.81 1.59 14.89
C TRP A 15 -4.56 0.85 14.45
N LEU A 16 -4.62 -0.49 14.39
CA LEU A 16 -3.52 -1.32 13.90
C LEU A 16 -3.19 -0.98 12.43
N ALA A 17 -4.21 -0.89 11.58
CA ALA A 17 -4.09 -0.46 10.20
C ALA A 17 -3.42 0.91 10.08
N ALA A 18 -3.81 1.89 10.89
CA ALA A 18 -3.22 3.23 10.89
C ALA A 18 -1.75 3.19 11.32
N LEU A 19 -1.43 2.46 12.39
CA LEU A 19 -0.06 2.28 12.88
C LEU A 19 0.85 1.63 11.83
N CYS A 20 0.41 0.55 11.20
CA CYS A 20 1.20 -0.12 10.15
C CYS A 20 1.47 0.82 8.95
N GLN A 21 0.47 1.59 8.53
CA GLN A 21 0.63 2.55 7.43
C GLN A 21 1.58 3.69 7.79
N LEU A 22 1.45 4.26 8.99
CA LEU A 22 2.34 5.32 9.45
C LEU A 22 3.77 4.82 9.64
N ALA A 23 3.96 3.67 10.29
CA ALA A 23 5.28 3.08 10.48
C ALA A 23 5.94 2.73 9.13
N GLY A 24 5.18 2.13 8.21
CA GLY A 24 5.66 1.86 6.85
C GLY A 24 6.04 3.13 6.09
N GLY A 25 5.19 4.16 6.13
CA GLY A 25 5.46 5.46 5.49
C GLY A 25 6.69 6.15 6.06
N LEU A 26 6.86 6.13 7.38
CA LEU A 26 8.07 6.65 8.05
C LEU A 26 9.31 5.85 7.65
N ALA A 27 9.21 4.53 7.50
CA ALA A 27 10.31 3.69 7.04
C ALA A 27 10.73 3.99 5.59
N LEU A 28 9.76 4.34 4.72
CA LEU A 28 10.04 4.85 3.37
C LEU A 28 10.80 6.18 3.42
N ILE A 29 10.34 7.13 4.25
CA ILE A 29 10.97 8.46 4.40
C ILE A 29 12.40 8.34 4.97
N ALA A 30 12.61 7.46 5.95
CA ALA A 30 13.92 7.25 6.58
C ALA A 30 14.96 6.60 5.66
N ASN A 31 14.55 6.13 4.47
CA ASN A 31 15.40 5.57 3.42
C ASN A 31 16.31 4.39 3.86
N ARG A 32 15.94 3.66 4.92
CA ARG A 32 16.76 2.55 5.47
C ARG A 32 16.33 1.17 4.99
N VAL A 33 15.02 0.96 4.80
CA VAL A 33 14.42 -0.34 4.46
C VAL A 33 13.35 -0.22 3.38
N VAL A 34 13.52 0.73 2.45
CA VAL A 34 12.48 1.16 1.48
C VAL A 34 11.90 0.00 0.68
N ARG A 35 12.74 -0.91 0.16
CA ARG A 35 12.27 -2.10 -0.57
C ARG A 35 11.30 -2.95 0.26
N TRP A 36 11.70 -3.28 1.48
CA TRP A 36 10.91 -4.12 2.38
C TRP A 36 9.66 -3.40 2.90
N ALA A 37 9.78 -2.12 3.23
CA ALA A 37 8.65 -1.28 3.62
C ALA A 37 7.62 -1.16 2.49
N SER A 38 8.06 -0.93 1.25
CA SER A 38 7.17 -0.90 0.07
C SER A 38 6.48 -2.24 -0.14
N LEU A 39 7.21 -3.36 -0.11
CA LEU A 39 6.61 -4.69 -0.27
C LEU A 39 5.58 -5.00 0.82
N GLY A 40 5.88 -4.66 2.07
CA GLY A 40 4.94 -4.84 3.19
C GLY A 40 3.67 -4.01 3.02
N LEU A 41 3.81 -2.73 2.62
CA LEU A 41 2.68 -1.85 2.34
C LEU A 41 1.86 -2.32 1.12
N ILE A 42 2.50 -2.83 0.07
CA ILE A 42 1.82 -3.42 -1.09
C ILE A 42 0.96 -4.61 -0.66
N ALA A 43 1.54 -5.54 0.09
CA ALA A 43 0.84 -6.72 0.59
C ALA A 43 -0.36 -6.33 1.46
N TYR A 44 -0.17 -5.34 2.35
CA TYR A 44 -1.24 -4.79 3.19
C TYR A 44 -2.38 -4.19 2.36
N VAL A 45 -2.08 -3.30 1.41
CA VAL A 45 -3.12 -2.64 0.58
C VAL A 45 -3.83 -3.66 -0.31
N ALA A 46 -3.12 -4.67 -0.83
CA ALA A 46 -3.72 -5.75 -1.62
C ALA A 46 -4.71 -6.59 -0.79
N LEU A 47 -4.36 -6.94 0.45
CA LEU A 47 -5.24 -7.65 1.37
C LEU A 47 -6.50 -6.84 1.68
N VAL A 48 -6.34 -5.56 1.99
CA VAL A 48 -7.48 -4.65 2.24
C VAL A 48 -8.38 -4.57 1.01
N ASN A 49 -7.81 -4.53 -0.19
CA ASN A 49 -8.60 -4.52 -1.43
C ASN A 49 -9.43 -5.79 -1.61
N GLY A 50 -8.84 -6.96 -1.38
CA GLY A 50 -9.53 -8.24 -1.51
C GLY A 50 -10.61 -8.47 -0.46
N VAL A 51 -10.36 -8.05 0.79
CA VAL A 51 -11.26 -8.33 1.93
C VAL A 51 -12.34 -7.27 2.12
N LEU A 52 -12.01 -5.99 1.94
CA LEU A 52 -12.90 -4.87 2.33
C LEU A 52 -13.50 -4.12 1.15
N HIS A 53 -12.89 -4.18 -0.03
CA HIS A 53 -13.31 -3.40 -1.21
C HIS A 53 -13.65 -4.29 -2.42
N GLY A 54 -14.19 -5.48 -2.15
CA GLY A 54 -14.70 -6.39 -3.18
C GLY A 54 -15.98 -5.86 -3.81
N PHE A 55 -15.86 -4.98 -4.81
CA PHE A 55 -17.01 -4.41 -5.52
C PHE A 55 -17.81 -5.47 -6.30
N TRP A 56 -17.18 -6.58 -6.68
CA TRP A 56 -17.75 -7.69 -7.45
C TRP A 56 -18.80 -8.52 -6.70
N ILE A 57 -19.03 -8.23 -5.41
CA ILE A 57 -20.02 -8.92 -4.56
C ILE A 57 -21.21 -7.98 -4.26
N LEU A 58 -21.20 -6.76 -4.82
CA LEU A 58 -22.20 -5.73 -4.56
C LEU A 58 -22.84 -5.27 -5.87
N ASP A 59 -24.04 -4.70 -5.77
CA ASP A 59 -24.78 -4.14 -6.89
C ASP A 59 -25.09 -2.65 -6.68
N GLY A 60 -25.41 -1.97 -7.78
CA GLY A 60 -25.85 -0.57 -7.79
C GLY A 60 -24.82 0.41 -7.25
N GLU A 61 -25.27 1.40 -6.48
CA GLU A 61 -24.41 2.47 -5.96
C GLU A 61 -23.36 2.00 -4.95
N ALA A 62 -23.65 0.93 -4.20
CA ALA A 62 -22.66 0.34 -3.30
C ALA A 62 -21.46 -0.24 -4.08
N ALA A 63 -21.72 -0.87 -5.23
CA ALA A 63 -20.66 -1.39 -6.10
C ALA A 63 -19.79 -0.28 -6.69
N SER A 64 -20.39 0.83 -7.13
CA SER A 64 -19.65 1.95 -7.72
C SER A 64 -18.73 2.63 -6.69
N ILE A 65 -19.19 2.81 -5.46
CA ILE A 65 -18.38 3.37 -4.36
C ILE A 65 -17.21 2.43 -4.04
N GLN A 66 -17.45 1.12 -3.93
CA GLN A 66 -16.37 0.17 -3.66
C GLN A 66 -15.38 0.06 -4.82
N PHE A 67 -15.84 0.17 -6.06
CA PHE A 67 -14.97 0.18 -7.22
C PHE A 67 -14.00 1.37 -7.20
N GLN A 68 -14.47 2.56 -6.79
CA GLN A 68 -13.62 3.74 -6.62
C GLN A 68 -12.57 3.54 -5.52
N LEU A 69 -12.98 2.99 -4.37
CA LEU A 69 -12.07 2.69 -3.25
C LEU A 69 -11.03 1.65 -3.63
N PHE A 70 -11.45 0.61 -4.34
CA PHE A 70 -10.58 -0.43 -4.89
C PHE A 70 -9.54 0.14 -5.86
N SER A 71 -9.99 0.99 -6.79
CA SER A 71 -9.14 1.62 -7.80
C SER A 71 -8.14 2.59 -7.18
N LYS A 72 -8.53 3.36 -6.16
CA LYS A 72 -7.61 4.23 -5.40
C LYS A 72 -6.47 3.42 -4.78
N ASN A 73 -6.79 2.28 -4.19
CA ASN A 73 -5.81 1.40 -3.57
C ASN A 73 -4.85 0.77 -4.61
N LEU A 74 -5.32 0.46 -5.83
CA LEU A 74 -4.43 0.06 -6.93
C LEU A 74 -3.45 1.18 -7.31
N GLY A 75 -3.90 2.43 -7.34
CA GLY A 75 -3.01 3.58 -7.54
C GLY A 75 -1.92 3.70 -6.47
N ILE A 76 -2.26 3.43 -5.21
CA ILE A 76 -1.29 3.40 -4.10
C ILE A 76 -0.28 2.26 -4.30
N ILE A 77 -0.74 1.05 -4.67
CA ILE A 77 0.14 -0.09 -4.97
C ILE A 77 1.10 0.25 -6.11
N ALA A 78 0.62 0.89 -7.17
CA ALA A 78 1.47 1.32 -8.30
C ALA A 78 2.59 2.28 -7.84
N GLY A 79 2.25 3.27 -6.99
CA GLY A 79 3.24 4.18 -6.41
C GLY A 79 4.26 3.46 -5.52
N LEU A 80 3.82 2.53 -4.67
CA LEU A 80 4.70 1.74 -3.81
C LEU A 80 5.61 0.80 -4.60
N LEU A 81 5.12 0.21 -5.69
CA LEU A 81 5.91 -0.60 -6.62
C LEU A 81 7.01 0.24 -7.27
N ALA A 82 6.67 1.46 -7.72
CA ALA A 82 7.65 2.38 -8.28
C ALA A 82 8.74 2.75 -7.25
N ILE A 83 8.35 3.09 -6.02
CA ILE A 83 9.30 3.42 -4.93
C ILE A 83 10.17 2.21 -4.58
N GLY A 84 9.57 1.03 -4.38
CA GLY A 84 10.27 -0.19 -4.02
C GLY A 84 11.22 -0.68 -5.13
N GLY A 85 10.80 -0.57 -6.40
CA GLY A 85 11.65 -0.88 -7.55
C GLY A 85 12.81 0.10 -7.70
N ALA A 86 12.58 1.39 -7.47
CA ALA A 86 13.60 2.42 -7.54
C ALA A 86 14.61 2.38 -6.37
N ALA A 87 14.21 1.87 -5.20
CA ALA A 87 15.07 1.72 -4.03
C ALA A 87 16.29 0.78 -4.23
N GLY A 88 16.41 0.19 -5.43
CA GLY A 88 17.43 -0.76 -5.82
C GLY A 88 18.56 -0.31 -6.72
N THR A 89 18.61 0.95 -7.11
CA THR A 89 19.65 1.46 -8.03
C THR A 89 20.82 2.14 -7.32
N TRP A 90 20.85 2.16 -5.98
CA TRP A 90 22.00 2.61 -5.21
C TRP A 90 23.06 1.50 -5.12
N GLY A 91 23.94 1.53 -6.10
CA GLY A 91 25.00 0.54 -6.36
C GLY A 91 25.48 0.60 -7.81
N MET A 92 24.63 1.08 -8.72
CA MET A 92 25.13 1.76 -9.91
C MET A 92 25.67 3.10 -9.43
N ALA A 93 26.92 3.09 -8.97
CA ALA A 93 27.72 4.29 -8.98
C ALA A 93 27.44 4.95 -10.33
N ARG A 94 26.81 6.13 -10.32
CA ARG A 94 27.09 7.07 -11.40
C ARG A 94 28.60 7.18 -11.32
N LYS A 95 29.30 6.44 -12.19
CA LYS A 95 30.67 6.78 -12.52
C LYS A 95 30.50 8.21 -13.02
N GLU A 96 30.78 9.15 -12.14
CA GLU A 96 31.02 10.52 -12.55
C GLU A 96 32.05 10.37 -13.66
N VAL A 97 31.61 10.64 -14.89
CA VAL A 97 32.50 10.65 -16.02
C VAL A 97 33.35 11.90 -15.81
N TYR A 98 34.42 11.73 -15.05
CA TYR A 98 35.51 12.71 -14.98
C TYR A 98 36.13 12.74 -16.37
N TYR A 99 35.65 13.64 -17.21
CA TYR A 99 36.41 14.07 -18.39
C TYR A 99 37.60 14.85 -17.85
N ALA A 100 38.77 14.25 -18.04
CA ALA A 100 40.08 14.87 -17.94
C ALA A 100 40.24 16.03 -18.94
#